data_AF-A0A519VYF8-F1
#
_entry.id   AF-A0A519VYF8-F1
#
_cell.length_a   1.000
_cell.length_b   1.000
_cell.length_c   1.000
_cell.angle_alpha   90.00
_cell.angle_beta   90.00
_cell.angle_gamma   90.00
#
_symmetry.space_group_name_H-M   'P 1'
#
loop_
_entity.id
_entity.type
_entity.pdbx_description
1 polymer ?
#
loop_
_entity_poly.entity_id
_entity_poly.type
_entity_poly.pdbx_seq_one_letter_code
_entity_poly.pdbx_strand_id
1 'polypeptide(L)'
;MENKENNRLLMAFYGDDFTGSTDALEFLCKAGVKTVLFIDVPTKEQLLNYADLQAIGVAGVSRALSPVKMEAELLPTFEALKELKPQHVHYKVCSTFDSSPTIGSIGKAIDVGQSVFKGTYVPLLVAAPALGRYCLFGNLFARMGIGSDGDIYRLDRHPSMSKHPVTPADESDLRLHLDKQTNKKIALLNITA
;
A
#
# COMPACT_ATOMS: atom_id res chain seq x y z
N MET A 1 32.82 -18.34 12.44
CA MET A 1 32.33 -16.96 12.68
C MET A 1 31.36 -16.66 11.57
N GLU A 2 30.07 -16.92 11.79
CA GLU A 2 29.02 -16.63 10.81
C GLU A 2 28.88 -15.12 10.61
N ASN A 3 28.86 -14.69 9.36
CA ASN A 3 28.72 -13.31 8.94
C ASN A 3 27.41 -12.70 9.50
N LYS A 4 27.50 -12.03 10.65
CA LYS A 4 26.44 -11.20 11.27
C LYS A 4 26.14 -9.91 10.50
N GLU A 5 26.51 -9.81 9.22
CA GLU A 5 26.38 -8.57 8.43
C GLU A 5 25.01 -8.39 7.75
N ASN A 6 24.11 -9.37 7.79
CA ASN A 6 22.84 -9.32 7.04
C ASN A 6 21.58 -9.22 7.90
N ASN A 7 21.63 -8.57 9.07
CA ASN A 7 20.45 -8.35 9.93
C ASN A 7 19.61 -7.11 9.52
N ARG A 8 19.60 -6.77 8.22
CA ARG A 8 18.82 -5.65 7.69
C ARG A 8 17.41 -6.15 7.36
N LEU A 9 16.39 -5.44 7.83
CA LEU A 9 15.00 -5.72 7.44
C LEU A 9 14.88 -5.74 5.92
N LEU A 10 14.28 -6.79 5.36
CA LEU A 10 13.96 -6.88 3.93
C LEU A 10 12.89 -5.84 3.58
N MET A 11 11.91 -5.65 4.45
CA MET A 11 10.79 -4.75 4.19
C MET A 11 10.29 -4.08 5.47
N ALA A 12 9.89 -2.83 5.36
CA ALA A 12 8.93 -2.22 6.27
C ALA A 12 7.70 -1.79 5.48
N PHE A 13 6.49 -2.07 5.97
CA PHE A 13 5.28 -1.60 5.34
C PHE A 13 4.45 -0.70 6.26
N TYR A 14 3.77 0.26 5.67
CA TYR A 14 2.70 1.03 6.30
C TYR A 14 1.41 0.70 5.56
N GLY A 15 0.41 0.14 6.24
CA GLY A 15 -0.91 -0.02 5.66
C GLY A 15 -1.77 1.19 5.98
N ASP A 16 -2.51 1.67 4.97
CA ASP A 16 -3.38 2.84 5.07
C ASP A 16 -4.64 2.62 5.93
N ASP A 17 -4.90 1.37 6.32
CA ASP A 17 -5.86 0.95 7.34
C ASP A 17 -5.38 -0.28 8.13
N PHE A 18 -6.09 -0.60 9.22
CA PHE A 18 -5.76 -1.76 10.06
C PHE A 18 -5.98 -3.10 9.32
N THR A 19 -7.12 -3.28 8.66
CA THR A 19 -7.47 -4.55 7.98
C THR A 19 -6.52 -4.85 6.82
N GLY A 20 -6.20 -3.88 5.98
CA GLY A 20 -5.23 -4.05 4.90
C GLY A 20 -3.81 -4.30 5.41
N SER A 21 -3.48 -3.84 6.62
CA SER A 21 -2.21 -4.16 7.28
C SER A 21 -2.14 -5.60 7.75
N THR A 22 -3.23 -6.15 8.29
CA THR A 22 -3.29 -7.57 8.67
C THR A 22 -3.25 -8.50 7.46
N ASP A 23 -3.84 -8.11 6.34
CA ASP A 23 -3.73 -8.85 5.07
C ASP A 23 -2.26 -8.91 4.60
N ALA A 24 -1.55 -7.78 4.60
CA ALA A 24 -0.14 -7.74 4.22
C ALA A 24 0.74 -8.60 5.14
N LEU A 25 0.48 -8.56 6.46
CA LEU A 25 1.12 -9.44 7.44
C LEU A 25 0.89 -10.93 7.09
N GLU A 26 -0.37 -11.31 6.81
CA GLU A 26 -0.72 -12.69 6.49
C GLU A 26 0.04 -13.19 5.25
N PHE A 27 0.08 -12.39 4.17
CA PHE A 27 0.78 -12.77 2.93
C PHE A 27 2.29 -12.90 3.13
N LEU A 28 2.92 -12.00 3.90
CA LEU A 28 4.35 -12.10 4.22
C LEU A 28 4.65 -13.35 5.05
N CYS A 29 3.84 -13.64 6.08
CA CYS A 29 3.98 -14.84 6.89
C CYS A 29 3.78 -16.12 6.07
N LYS A 30 2.79 -16.17 5.17
CA LYS A 30 2.59 -17.30 4.24
C LYS A 30 3.77 -17.50 3.29
N ALA A 31 4.46 -16.43 2.92
CA ALA A 31 5.68 -16.49 2.11
C ALA A 31 6.94 -16.85 2.93
N GLY A 32 6.82 -17.11 4.23
CA GLY A 32 7.94 -17.47 5.11
C GLY A 32 8.75 -16.27 5.63
N VAL A 33 8.25 -15.04 5.45
CA VAL A 33 8.92 -13.83 5.96
C VAL A 33 8.51 -13.60 7.41
N LYS A 34 9.46 -13.69 8.35
CA LYS A 34 9.21 -13.42 9.76
C LYS A 34 8.86 -11.93 9.96
N THR A 35 7.59 -11.67 10.24
CA THR A 35 7.01 -10.32 10.23
C THR A 35 6.24 -10.04 11.52
N VAL A 36 6.35 -8.81 12.02
CA VAL A 36 5.55 -8.31 13.16
C VAL A 36 4.84 -7.04 12.73
N LEU A 37 3.55 -6.94 13.08
CA LEU A 37 2.74 -5.75 12.87
C LEU A 37 2.65 -4.94 14.17
N PHE A 38 2.96 -3.65 14.08
CA PHE A 38 2.91 -2.69 15.18
C PHE A 38 1.80 -1.66 14.92
N ILE A 39 1.35 -0.98 15.98
CA ILE A 39 0.41 0.15 15.88
C ILE A 39 1.16 1.46 15.60
N ASP A 40 2.39 1.58 16.10
CA ASP A 40 3.31 2.69 15.86
C ASP A 40 4.63 2.16 15.30
N VAL A 41 5.45 3.04 14.72
CA VAL A 41 6.80 2.66 14.26
C VAL A 41 7.63 2.19 15.46
N PRO A 42 8.12 0.93 15.47
CA PRO A 42 8.85 0.40 16.62
C PRO A 42 10.22 1.06 16.79
N THR A 43 10.66 1.22 18.04
CA THR A 43 12.04 1.63 18.32
C THR A 43 13.01 0.48 18.05
N LYS A 44 14.30 0.79 17.89
CA LYS A 44 15.34 -0.23 17.68
C LYS A 44 15.42 -1.22 18.84
N GLU A 45 15.18 -0.76 20.07
CA GLU A 45 15.15 -1.59 21.28
C GLU A 45 13.96 -2.55 21.26
N GLN A 46 12.78 -2.10 20.83
CA GLN A 46 11.60 -2.97 20.69
C GLN A 46 11.84 -4.08 19.65
N LEU A 47 12.57 -3.78 18.57
CA LEU A 47 12.92 -4.76 17.54
C LEU A 47 13.83 -5.88 18.07
N LEU A 48 14.67 -5.61 19.09
CA LEU A 48 15.56 -6.62 19.68
C LEU A 48 14.80 -7.77 20.37
N ASN A 49 13.52 -7.56 20.71
CA ASN A 49 12.67 -8.61 21.28
C ASN A 49 12.27 -9.69 20.26
N TYR A 50 12.55 -9.47 18.97
CA TYR A 50 12.17 -10.36 17.89
C TYR A 50 13.42 -10.85 17.15
N ALA A 51 13.93 -12.01 17.56
CA ALA A 51 15.05 -12.66 16.86
C ALA A 51 14.71 -12.93 15.39
N ASP A 52 15.67 -12.81 14.49
CA ASP A 52 15.56 -13.12 13.05
C ASP A 52 14.41 -12.41 12.33
N LEU A 53 14.00 -11.24 12.81
CA LEU A 53 12.93 -10.46 12.20
C LEU A 53 13.35 -9.96 10.82
N GLN A 54 12.53 -10.23 9.80
CA GLN A 54 12.84 -9.91 8.41
C GLN A 54 12.00 -8.75 7.88
N ALA A 55 10.79 -8.56 8.40
CA ALA A 55 9.94 -7.44 8.03
C ALA A 55 9.14 -6.90 9.22
N ILE A 56 8.72 -5.64 9.10
CA ILE A 56 7.77 -5.02 10.03
C ILE A 56 6.63 -4.34 9.30
N GLY A 57 5.47 -4.30 9.94
CA GLY A 57 4.32 -3.54 9.51
C GLY A 57 3.97 -2.46 10.51
N VAL A 58 3.39 -1.36 10.05
CA VAL A 58 2.71 -0.36 10.87
C VAL A 58 1.26 -0.27 10.39
N ALA A 59 0.33 -0.49 11.31
CA ALA A 59 -1.11 -0.42 11.06
C ALA A 59 -1.58 1.03 11.14
N GLY A 60 -1.65 1.68 9.98
CA GLY A 60 -1.99 3.08 9.85
C GLY A 60 -3.49 3.38 9.74
N VAL A 61 -3.78 4.66 9.57
CA VAL A 61 -5.15 5.22 9.46
C VAL A 61 -5.32 6.19 8.29
N SER A 62 -4.28 6.34 7.47
CA SER A 62 -4.18 7.40 6.46
C SER A 62 -5.30 7.38 5.42
N ARG A 63 -5.96 6.23 5.15
CA ARG A 63 -7.08 6.14 4.21
C ARG A 63 -8.28 7.00 4.62
N ALA A 64 -8.48 7.23 5.91
CA ALA A 64 -9.57 8.04 6.44
C ALA A 64 -9.23 9.53 6.60
N LEU A 65 -8.01 9.94 6.25
CA LEU A 65 -7.51 11.29 6.49
C LEU A 65 -7.59 12.16 5.22
N SER A 66 -7.76 13.47 5.43
CA SER A 66 -7.55 14.45 4.35
C SER A 66 -6.06 14.56 3.99
N PRO A 67 -5.68 15.01 2.79
CA PRO A 67 -4.28 15.11 2.39
C PRO A 67 -3.37 15.88 3.37
N VAL A 68 -3.88 16.94 3.99
CA VAL A 68 -3.13 17.71 5.02
C VAL A 68 -2.87 16.86 6.26
N LYS A 69 -3.88 16.11 6.72
CA LYS A 69 -3.72 15.20 7.87
C LYS A 69 -2.86 13.99 7.53
N MET A 70 -2.96 13.47 6.30
CA MET A 70 -2.06 12.42 5.80
C MET A 70 -0.61 12.88 5.82
N GLU A 71 -0.32 14.11 5.42
CA GLU A 71 1.06 14.62 5.45
C GLU A 71 1.62 14.69 6.88
N ALA A 72 0.83 15.20 7.83
CA ALA A 72 1.21 15.25 9.24
C ALA A 72 1.42 13.86 9.87
N GLU A 73 0.69 12.85 9.42
CA GLU A 73 0.78 11.45 9.85
C GLU A 73 1.96 10.72 9.19
N LEU A 74 2.05 10.80 7.86
CA LEU A 74 2.94 9.98 7.05
C LEU A 74 4.38 10.49 7.07
N LEU A 75 4.61 11.81 7.15
CA LEU A 75 5.95 12.36 7.13
C LEU A 75 6.82 11.84 8.29
N PRO A 76 6.45 12.03 9.58
CA PRO A 76 7.24 11.50 10.69
C PRO A 76 7.30 9.97 10.69
N THR A 77 6.22 9.30 10.27
CA THR A 77 6.17 7.84 10.17
C THR A 77 7.16 7.31 9.15
N PHE A 78 7.21 7.87 7.95
CA PHE A 78 8.14 7.47 6.90
C PHE A 78 9.59 7.80 7.26
N GLU A 79 9.85 8.92 7.94
CA GLU A 79 11.17 9.24 8.47
C GLU A 79 11.61 8.20 9.50
N ALA A 80 10.75 7.82 10.44
CA ALA A 80 11.05 6.79 11.42
C ALA A 80 11.28 5.41 10.77
N LEU A 81 10.45 5.03 9.78
CA LEU A 81 10.65 3.80 9.00
C LEU A 81 11.99 3.80 8.25
N LYS A 82 12.39 4.95 7.70
CA LYS A 82 13.68 5.11 7.01
C LYS A 82 14.86 4.87 7.95
N GLU A 83 14.77 5.28 9.21
CA GLU A 83 15.82 5.09 10.23
C GLU A 83 16.02 3.62 10.64
N LEU A 84 15.01 2.76 10.40
CA LEU A 84 15.15 1.31 10.52
C LEU A 84 15.97 0.69 9.38
N LYS A 85 16.25 1.47 8.32
CA LYS A 85 17.03 1.10 7.14
C LYS A 85 16.54 -0.20 6.48
N PRO A 86 15.23 -0.42 6.23
CA PRO A 86 14.80 -1.60 5.49
C PRO A 86 15.32 -1.56 4.05
N GLN A 87 15.39 -2.70 3.36
CA GLN A 87 15.72 -2.74 1.92
C GLN A 87 14.61 -2.10 1.09
N HIS A 88 13.35 -2.37 1.46
CA HIS A 88 12.16 -1.79 0.83
C HIS A 88 11.22 -1.15 1.84
N VAL A 89 10.61 -0.03 1.46
CA VAL A 89 9.45 0.53 2.17
C VAL A 89 8.23 0.41 1.27
N HIS A 90 7.16 -0.20 1.79
CA HIS A 90 5.92 -0.46 1.06
C HIS A 90 4.75 0.29 1.71
N TYR A 91 4.16 1.23 0.97
CA TYR A 91 2.86 1.78 1.34
C TYR A 91 1.77 0.87 0.79
N LYS A 92 1.13 0.09 1.68
CA LYS A 92 0.09 -0.88 1.34
C LYS A 92 -1.24 -0.14 1.19
N VAL A 93 -1.84 -0.25 0.00
CA VAL A 93 -3.14 0.36 -0.36
C VAL A 93 -4.28 -0.66 -0.35
N CYS A 94 -5.53 -0.19 -0.36
CA CYS A 94 -6.70 -1.03 -0.60
C CYS A 94 -6.61 -1.72 -1.98
N SER A 95 -7.05 -2.99 -2.06
CA SER A 95 -7.03 -3.74 -3.33
C SER A 95 -8.00 -3.18 -4.39
N THR A 96 -9.01 -2.41 -3.97
CA THR A 96 -9.94 -1.66 -4.83
C THR A 96 -9.52 -0.20 -5.03
N PHE A 97 -8.30 0.15 -4.63
CA PHE A 97 -7.67 1.47 -4.86
C PHE A 97 -8.43 2.67 -4.26
N ASP A 98 -9.18 2.41 -3.19
CA ASP A 98 -9.96 3.37 -2.41
C ASP A 98 -9.15 4.62 -2.05
N SER A 99 -9.41 5.70 -2.78
CA SER A 99 -8.73 6.98 -2.63
C SER A 99 -9.48 8.07 -3.38
N SER A 100 -9.27 9.32 -3.00
CA SER A 100 -9.74 10.48 -3.75
C SER A 100 -8.77 11.65 -3.61
N PRO A 101 -8.98 12.76 -4.35
CA PRO A 101 -8.20 13.99 -4.17
C PRO A 101 -8.35 14.60 -2.77
N THR A 102 -9.42 14.28 -2.04
CA THR A 102 -9.79 14.95 -0.78
C THR A 102 -9.71 14.06 0.46
N ILE A 103 -9.68 12.74 0.30
CA ILE A 103 -9.59 11.77 1.40
C ILE A 103 -8.83 10.51 0.97
N GLY A 104 -7.99 9.97 1.87
CA GLY A 104 -7.26 8.72 1.62
C GLY A 104 -6.41 8.76 0.36
N SER A 105 -5.86 9.93 0.04
CA SER A 105 -5.18 10.18 -1.24
C SER A 105 -3.89 9.37 -1.37
N ILE A 106 -3.89 8.36 -2.25
CA ILE A 106 -2.70 7.59 -2.61
C ILE A 106 -1.66 8.52 -3.27
N GLY A 107 -2.11 9.51 -4.06
CA GLY A 107 -1.23 10.54 -4.62
C GLY A 107 -0.47 11.31 -3.54
N LYS A 108 -1.14 11.73 -2.46
CA LYS A 108 -0.48 12.38 -1.32
C LYS A 108 0.52 11.44 -0.62
N ALA A 109 0.19 10.17 -0.43
CA ALA A 109 1.12 9.21 0.14
C ALA A 109 2.40 9.05 -0.71
N ILE A 110 2.25 9.04 -2.04
CA ILE A 110 3.38 9.03 -2.99
C ILE A 110 4.22 10.31 -2.85
N ASP A 111 3.60 11.47 -2.77
CA ASP A 111 4.30 12.75 -2.65
C ASP A 111 5.16 12.82 -1.38
N VAL A 112 4.60 12.41 -0.24
CA VAL A 112 5.32 12.34 1.05
C VAL A 112 6.39 11.25 1.01
N GLY A 113 6.09 10.07 0.47
CA GLY A 113 7.07 9.00 0.34
C GLY A 113 8.28 9.42 -0.49
N GLN A 114 8.06 10.09 -1.62
CA GLN A 114 9.15 10.57 -2.46
C GLN A 114 10.00 11.66 -1.79
N SER A 115 9.41 12.55 -0.98
CA SER A 115 10.20 13.57 -0.26
C SER A 115 11.14 12.94 0.77
N VAL A 116 10.72 11.85 1.42
CA VAL A 116 11.50 11.13 2.44
C VAL A 116 12.52 10.17 1.85
N PHE A 117 12.10 9.29 0.94
CA PHE A 117 12.91 8.18 0.43
C PHE A 117 13.73 8.54 -0.81
N LYS A 118 13.40 9.65 -1.50
CA LYS A 118 14.12 10.17 -2.68
C LYS A 118 14.31 9.14 -3.81
N GLY A 119 13.39 8.18 -3.94
CA GLY A 119 13.40 7.20 -5.03
C GLY A 119 13.11 7.85 -6.38
N THR A 120 13.72 7.34 -7.45
CA THR A 120 13.52 7.85 -8.83
C THR A 120 12.10 7.58 -9.35
N TYR A 121 11.51 6.47 -8.93
CA TYR A 121 10.14 6.06 -9.27
C TYR A 121 9.51 5.35 -8.08
N VAL A 122 8.16 5.34 -8.03
CA VAL A 122 7.38 4.56 -7.06
C VAL A 122 6.63 3.47 -7.81
N PRO A 123 7.03 2.19 -7.68
CA PRO A 123 6.28 1.09 -8.27
C PRO A 123 4.88 0.99 -7.66
N LEU A 124 3.86 0.85 -8.51
CA LEU A 124 2.48 0.68 -8.09
C LEU A 124 1.95 -0.67 -8.62
N LEU A 125 1.67 -1.61 -7.73
CA LEU A 125 1.10 -2.92 -8.05
C LEU A 125 -0.18 -3.13 -7.26
N VAL A 126 -1.33 -3.04 -7.94
CA VAL A 126 -2.65 -3.03 -7.29
C VAL A 126 -3.40 -4.35 -7.48
N ALA A 127 -3.11 -5.09 -8.56
CA ALA A 127 -3.75 -6.37 -8.80
C ALA A 127 -3.46 -7.35 -7.65
N ALA A 128 -4.52 -8.03 -7.20
CA ALA A 128 -4.44 -9.12 -6.23
C ALA A 128 -5.36 -10.26 -6.72
N PRO A 129 -4.91 -11.07 -7.70
CA PRO A 129 -5.77 -12.08 -8.33
C PRO A 129 -6.35 -13.11 -7.36
N ALA A 130 -5.61 -13.45 -6.30
CA ALA A 130 -6.07 -14.32 -5.22
C ALA A 130 -7.30 -13.75 -4.47
N LEU A 131 -7.49 -12.43 -4.52
CA LEU A 131 -8.64 -11.71 -3.96
C LEU A 131 -9.65 -11.31 -5.05
N GLY A 132 -9.50 -11.79 -6.28
CA GLY A 132 -10.38 -11.41 -7.40
C GLY A 132 -10.19 -9.96 -7.88
N ARG A 133 -9.01 -9.37 -7.67
CA ARG A 133 -8.64 -8.04 -8.19
C ARG A 133 -7.63 -8.19 -9.33
N TYR A 134 -7.93 -7.62 -10.48
CA TYR A 134 -7.13 -7.76 -11.71
C TYR A 134 -6.84 -6.39 -12.30
N CYS A 135 -5.62 -6.16 -12.77
CA CYS A 135 -5.27 -4.93 -13.48
C CYS A 135 -4.80 -5.28 -14.89
N LEU A 136 -5.50 -4.78 -15.90
CA LEU A 136 -5.21 -5.04 -17.31
C LEU A 136 -5.23 -3.73 -18.09
N PHE A 137 -4.19 -3.46 -18.87
CA PHE A 137 -4.05 -2.23 -19.65
C PHE A 137 -4.29 -0.96 -18.81
N GLY A 138 -3.83 -0.97 -17.55
CA GLY A 138 -4.01 0.11 -16.57
C GLY A 138 -5.38 0.16 -15.88
N ASN A 139 -6.35 -0.63 -16.33
CA ASN A 139 -7.70 -0.66 -15.78
C ASN A 139 -7.83 -1.70 -14.65
N LEU A 140 -8.37 -1.29 -13.51
CA LEU A 140 -8.64 -2.16 -12.37
C LEU A 140 -10.02 -2.80 -12.46
N PHE A 141 -10.07 -4.10 -12.22
CA PHE A 141 -11.26 -4.91 -12.18
C PHE A 141 -11.37 -5.59 -10.81
N ALA A 142 -12.59 -5.74 -10.31
CA ALA A 142 -12.87 -6.39 -9.05
C ALA A 142 -14.07 -7.35 -9.19
N ARG A 143 -13.96 -8.50 -8.54
CA ARG A 143 -15.07 -9.44 -8.38
C ARG A 143 -16.08 -8.92 -7.36
N MET A 144 -17.36 -9.00 -7.70
CA MET A 144 -18.46 -8.71 -6.77
C MET A 144 -18.80 -9.93 -5.92
N GLY A 145 -19.16 -9.73 -4.65
CA GLY A 145 -19.63 -10.79 -3.76
C GLY A 145 -18.57 -11.36 -2.82
N ILE A 146 -19.01 -12.27 -1.95
CA ILE A 146 -18.17 -12.99 -0.99
C ILE A 146 -17.74 -14.30 -1.66
N GLY A 147 -16.44 -14.59 -1.69
CA GLY A 147 -15.89 -15.78 -2.35
C GLY A 147 -15.62 -15.59 -3.84
N SER A 148 -15.58 -16.71 -4.57
CA SER A 148 -15.11 -16.78 -5.97
C SER A 148 -16.20 -16.74 -7.05
N ASP A 149 -17.48 -16.64 -6.68
CA ASP A 149 -18.57 -17.03 -7.59
C ASP A 149 -19.31 -15.86 -8.24
N GLY A 150 -18.98 -14.62 -7.88
CA GLY A 150 -19.58 -13.45 -8.52
C GLY A 150 -18.85 -12.98 -9.77
N ASP A 151 -19.50 -12.11 -10.54
CA ASP A 151 -18.94 -11.55 -11.77
C ASP A 151 -17.80 -10.55 -11.50
N ILE A 152 -16.91 -10.42 -12.48
CA ILE A 152 -15.83 -9.43 -12.48
C ILE A 152 -16.30 -8.18 -13.22
N TYR A 153 -16.18 -7.04 -12.57
CA TYR A 153 -16.54 -5.74 -13.12
C TYR A 153 -15.30 -4.85 -13.23
N ARG A 154 -15.26 -3.98 -14.24
CA ARG A 154 -14.40 -2.79 -14.16
C ARG A 154 -14.78 -2.00 -12.91
N LEU A 155 -13.80 -1.44 -12.22
CA LEU A 155 -14.00 -0.78 -10.93
C LEU A 155 -15.06 0.33 -10.98
N ASP A 156 -15.01 1.17 -12.03
CA ASP A 156 -15.95 2.27 -12.31
C ASP A 156 -17.40 1.81 -12.54
N ARG A 157 -17.60 0.52 -12.81
CA ARG A 157 -18.91 -0.11 -13.05
C ARG A 157 -19.27 -1.13 -11.97
N HIS A 158 -18.40 -1.34 -11.00
CA HIS A 158 -18.61 -2.33 -9.95
C HIS A 158 -19.80 -1.92 -9.07
N PRO A 159 -20.82 -2.77 -8.87
CA PRO A 159 -22.08 -2.40 -8.22
C PRO A 159 -21.94 -1.74 -6.84
N SER A 160 -20.88 -2.11 -6.10
CA SER A 160 -20.55 -1.54 -4.80
C SER A 160 -19.48 -0.44 -4.85
N MET A 161 -18.45 -0.54 -5.71
CA MET A 161 -17.32 0.39 -5.62
C MET A 161 -17.65 1.73 -6.27
N SER A 162 -18.44 1.75 -7.35
CA SER A 162 -18.90 2.99 -7.97
C SER A 162 -19.84 3.81 -7.08
N LYS A 163 -20.33 3.20 -6.00
CA LYS A 163 -21.21 3.82 -4.99
C LYS A 163 -20.60 3.79 -3.59
N HIS A 164 -19.29 3.56 -3.48
CA HIS A 164 -18.61 3.50 -2.18
C HIS A 164 -18.86 4.80 -1.40
N PRO A 165 -19.26 4.76 -0.12
CA PRO A 165 -19.77 5.95 0.57
C PRO A 165 -18.74 7.07 0.78
N VAL A 166 -17.45 6.74 0.75
CA VAL A 166 -16.35 7.69 1.03
C VAL A 166 -15.53 7.99 -0.23
N THR A 167 -15.24 6.96 -1.02
CA THR A 167 -14.37 7.02 -2.21
C THR A 167 -15.03 6.29 -3.37
N PRO A 168 -16.16 6.79 -3.92
CA PRO A 168 -16.80 6.18 -5.08
C PRO A 168 -15.80 6.07 -6.23
N ALA A 169 -15.66 4.87 -6.79
CA ALA A 169 -14.82 4.63 -7.95
C ALA A 169 -15.54 5.10 -9.22
N ASP A 170 -15.17 6.26 -9.74
CA ASP A 170 -15.68 6.82 -11.00
C ASP A 170 -14.78 6.54 -12.21
N GLU A 171 -13.59 5.99 -11.96
CA GLU A 171 -12.57 5.69 -12.95
C GLU A 171 -11.91 4.34 -12.62
N SER A 172 -11.63 3.55 -13.66
CA SER A 172 -10.99 2.24 -13.56
C SER A 172 -9.53 2.29 -14.03
N ASP A 173 -9.18 3.19 -14.95
CA ASP A 173 -7.77 3.44 -15.31
C ASP A 173 -7.05 4.11 -14.15
N LEU A 174 -6.18 3.34 -13.49
CA LEU A 174 -5.47 3.76 -12.30
C LEU A 174 -4.61 5.00 -12.54
N ARG A 175 -4.17 5.25 -13.78
CA ARG A 175 -3.39 6.44 -14.11
C ARG A 175 -4.25 7.68 -14.05
N LEU A 176 -5.43 7.63 -14.67
CA LEU A 176 -6.37 8.75 -14.69
C LEU A 176 -6.91 9.02 -13.29
N HIS A 177 -7.17 7.98 -12.51
CA HIS A 177 -7.57 8.14 -11.11
C HIS A 177 -6.47 8.77 -10.24
N LEU A 178 -5.22 8.35 -10.43
CA LEU A 178 -4.09 8.85 -9.67
C LEU A 178 -3.65 10.27 -10.09
N ASP A 179 -3.82 10.64 -11.36
CA ASP A 179 -3.52 11.97 -11.90
C ASP A 179 -4.37 13.07 -11.22
N LYS A 180 -5.57 12.71 -10.75
CA LYS A 180 -6.42 13.62 -9.94
C LYS A 180 -5.83 13.91 -8.55
N GLN A 181 -4.84 13.16 -8.08
CA GLN A 181 -4.37 13.15 -6.69
C GLN A 181 -2.92 13.62 -6.50
N THR A 182 -2.14 13.71 -7.56
CA THR A 182 -0.74 14.14 -7.52
C THR A 182 -0.30 14.73 -8.85
N ASN A 183 0.65 15.66 -8.83
CA ASN A 183 1.24 16.26 -10.03
C ASN A 183 2.45 15.46 -10.57
N LYS A 184 2.72 14.27 -10.04
CA LYS A 184 3.83 13.42 -10.51
C LYS A 184 3.50 12.84 -11.88
N LYS A 185 4.55 12.59 -12.68
CA LYS A 185 4.39 11.90 -13.97
C LYS A 185 4.02 10.43 -13.72
N ILE A 186 2.96 9.96 -14.36
CA ILE A 186 2.46 8.59 -14.24
C ILE A 186 2.67 7.87 -15.58
N ALA A 187 3.18 6.64 -15.54
CA ALA A 187 3.39 5.79 -16.70
C ALA A 187 2.90 4.36 -16.43
N LEU A 188 2.60 3.62 -17.49
CA LEU A 188 2.15 2.22 -17.43
C LEU A 188 3.24 1.28 -17.96
N LEU A 189 3.64 0.32 -17.13
CA LEU A 189 4.31 -0.89 -17.61
C LEU A 189 3.21 -1.86 -18.06
N ASN A 190 3.06 -2.02 -19.37
CA ASN A 190 1.92 -2.71 -19.94
C ASN A 190 2.26 -4.14 -20.35
N ILE A 191 1.26 -5.02 -20.32
CA ILE A 191 1.35 -6.31 -20.99
C ILE A 191 1.45 -6.07 -22.51
N THR A 192 2.35 -6.81 -23.15
CA THR A 192 2.54 -6.77 -24.61
C THR A 192 1.82 -7.96 -25.24
N ALA A 193 1.56 -7.86 -26.55
CA ALA A 193 0.90 -8.90 -27.33
C ALA A 193 1.77 -10.15 -27.49
#